data_AF-A0A1B9HSS3-F1
#
_entry.id   AF-A0A1B9HSS3-F1
#
_cell.length_a   1.000
_cell.length_b   1.000
_cell.length_c   1.000
_cell.angle_alpha   90.00
_cell.angle_beta   90.00
_cell.angle_gamma   90.00
#
_symmetry.space_group_name_H-M   'P 1'
#
loop_
_entity.id
_entity.type
_entity.pdbx_description
1 polymer ?
#
loop_
_entity_poly.entity_id
_entity_poly.type
_entity_poly.pdbx_seq_one_letter_code
_entity_poly.pdbx_strand_id
1 'polypeptide(L)' 'MSKIFVFLMVFTLCLSLIQAKPIITPTRTNSKVTRNDRLTNSQRIARGLPPRAPVRLYDPTAPHHFLPRAS' A
#
# COMPACT_ATOMS: atom_id res chain seq x y z
N MET A 1 -47.66 -6.84 -10.76
CA MET A 1 -46.21 -6.82 -10.46
C MET A 1 -46.01 -6.18 -9.10
N SER A 2 -45.75 -6.99 -8.07
CA SER A 2 -45.86 -6.57 -6.66
C SER A 2 -44.75 -5.59 -6.26
N LYS A 3 -45.12 -4.49 -5.57
CA LYS A 3 -44.23 -3.44 -5.05
C LYS A 3 -43.08 -4.02 -4.19
N ILE A 4 -43.30 -5.20 -3.60
CA ILE A 4 -42.31 -5.94 -2.84
C ILE A 4 -41.09 -6.34 -3.68
N PHE A 5 -41.28 -6.71 -4.95
CA PHE A 5 -40.18 -7.10 -5.84
C PHE A 5 -39.30 -5.91 -6.19
N VAL A 6 -39.91 -4.74 -6.42
CA VAL A 6 -39.18 -3.49 -6.69
C VAL A 6 -38.35 -3.10 -5.48
N PHE A 7 -38.92 -3.20 -4.28
CA PHE A 7 -38.20 -2.89 -3.04
C PHE A 7 -36.99 -3.81 -2.82
N LEU A 8 -37.14 -5.12 -3.06
CA LEU A 8 -36.04 -6.08 -2.93
C LEU A 8 -34.92 -5.86 -3.97
N MET A 9 -35.27 -5.52 -5.21
CA MET A 9 -34.28 -5.19 -6.25
C MET A 9 -33.47 -3.94 -5.90
N VAL A 10 -34.13 -2.88 -5.41
CA VAL A 10 -33.42 -1.66 -4.98
C VAL A 10 -32.57 -1.91 -3.73
N PHE A 11 -33.09 -2.68 -2.78
CA PHE A 11 -32.36 -3.01 -1.56
C PHE A 11 -31.08 -3.82 -1.83
N THR A 12 -31.15 -4.80 -2.72
CA THR A 12 -29.98 -5.59 -3.14
C THR A 12 -28.97 -4.76 -3.91
N LEU A 13 -29.41 -3.81 -4.75
CA LEU A 13 -28.53 -2.87 -5.43
C LEU A 13 -27.82 -1.91 -4.44
N CYS A 14 -28.50 -1.44 -3.40
CA CYS A 14 -27.87 -0.60 -2.37
C CYS A 14 -26.78 -1.37 -1.59
N LEU A 15 -27.03 -2.64 -1.27
CA LEU A 15 -26.06 -3.46 -0.54
C LEU A 15 -24.78 -3.72 -1.35
N SER A 16 -24.87 -3.84 -2.67
CA SER A 16 -23.69 -4.08 -3.52
C SER A 16 -22.77 -2.86 -3.61
N LEU A 17 -23.32 -1.65 -3.56
CA LEU A 17 -22.54 -0.40 -3.57
C LEU A 17 -21.73 -0.21 -2.27
N ILE A 18 -22.28 -0.64 -1.12
CA ILE A 18 -21.59 -0.53 0.18
C ILE A 18 -20.42 -1.52 0.29
N GLN A 19 -20.52 -2.69 -0.37
CA GLN A 19 -19.47 -3.72 -0.34
C GLN A 19 -18.38 -3.53 -1.41
N ALA A 20 -18.40 -2.44 -2.17
CA ALA A 20 -17.35 -2.08 -3.11
C ALA A 20 -16.06 -1.76 -2.33
N LYS A 21 -15.31 -2.81 -1.99
CA LYS A 21 -13.98 -2.70 -1.41
C LYS A 21 -13.13 -1.91 -2.40
N PRO A 22 -12.42 -0.85 -1.98
CA PRO A 22 -11.51 -0.16 -2.87
C PRO A 22 -10.54 -1.20 -3.44
N ILE A 23 -10.42 -1.20 -4.77
CA ILE A 23 -9.39 -1.98 -5.46
C ILE A 23 -8.06 -1.35 -5.03
N ILE A 24 -7.48 -1.87 -3.95
CA ILE A 24 -6.10 -1.58 -3.58
C ILE A 24 -5.28 -2.33 -4.61
N THR A 25 -4.99 -1.69 -5.74
CA THR A 25 -4.07 -2.21 -6.74
C THR A 25 -2.72 -2.30 -6.02
N PRO A 26 -2.19 -3.49 -5.72
CA PRO A 26 -0.86 -3.56 -5.13
C PRO A 26 0.10 -3.10 -6.21
N THR A 27 0.71 -1.92 -6.02
CA THR A 27 1.84 -1.48 -6.83
C THR A 27 2.96 -2.49 -6.61
N ARG A 28 3.01 -3.53 -7.45
CA ARG A 28 4.05 -4.55 -7.43
C ARG A 28 5.32 -3.90 -7.93
N THR A 29 6.09 -3.29 -7.03
CA THR A 29 7.49 -2.97 -7.32
C THR A 29 8.21 -4.31 -7.48
N ASN A 30 8.58 -4.63 -8.72
CA ASN A 30 9.23 -5.89 -9.10
C ASN A 30 10.70 -5.90 -8.66
N SER A 31 10.95 -5.59 -7.39
CA SER A 31 12.25 -5.81 -6.75
C SER A 31 12.14 -7.11 -5.99
N LYS A 32 13.01 -8.07 -6.32
CA LYS A 32 13.14 -9.32 -5.57
C LYS A 32 13.71 -8.98 -4.19
N VAL A 33 12.86 -8.54 -3.27
CA VAL A 33 13.22 -8.27 -1.88
C VAL A 33 13.48 -9.62 -1.21
N THR A 34 14.74 -9.88 -0.89
CA THR A 34 15.14 -11.07 -0.13
C THR A 34 14.83 -10.88 1.35
N ARG A 35 14.77 -11.98 2.12
CA ARG A 35 14.56 -11.92 3.57
C ARG A 35 15.62 -11.06 4.29
N ASN A 36 16.83 -10.99 3.72
CA ASN A 36 17.94 -10.22 4.27
C ASN A 36 17.80 -8.71 4.05
N ASP A 37 17.01 -8.28 3.06
CA ASP A 37 16.78 -6.86 2.76
C ASP A 37 15.87 -6.17 3.78
N ARG A 38 15.16 -6.96 4.59
CA ARG A 38 14.31 -6.49 5.69
C ARG A 38 15.05 -6.33 7.02
N LEU A 39 16.30 -6.79 7.09
CA LEU A 39 17.08 -6.73 8.33
C LEU A 39 17.66 -5.34 8.56
N THR A 40 17.68 -4.90 9.82
CA THR A 40 18.44 -3.70 10.22
C THR A 40 19.95 -3.97 10.15
N ASN A 41 20.76 -2.91 10.12
CA ASN A 41 22.23 -3.06 10.15
C ASN A 41 22.71 -3.82 11.40
N SER A 42 22.09 -3.59 12.57
CA SER A 42 22.41 -4.34 13.79
C SER A 42 22.16 -5.85 13.64
N GLN A 43 21.02 -6.23 13.07
CA GLN A 43 20.67 -7.63 12.80
C GLN A 43 21.59 -8.28 11.75
N ARG A 44 22.06 -7.50 10.77
CA ARG A 44 23.02 -7.98 9.76
C ARG A 44 24.38 -8.27 10.38
N ILE A 45 24.89 -7.36 11.20
CA ILE A 45 26.17 -7.51 11.92
C ILE A 45 26.13 -8.74 12.84
N ALA A 46 25.04 -8.92 13.60
CA ALA A 46 24.85 -10.09 14.46
C ALA A 46 24.84 -11.43 13.69
N ARG A 47 24.62 -11.42 12.37
CA ARG A 47 24.61 -12.59 11.49
C ARG A 47 25.86 -12.71 10.62
N GLY A 48 26.87 -11.84 10.81
CA GLY A 48 28.06 -11.80 9.96
C GLY A 48 27.78 -11.33 8.52
N LEU A 49 26.62 -10.70 8.27
CA LEU A 49 26.28 -10.14 6.97
C LEU A 49 26.89 -8.73 6.83
N PRO A 50 27.30 -8.33 5.61
CA PRO A 50 27.78 -6.97 5.38
C PRO A 50 26.68 -5.94 5.69
N PRO A 51 27.02 -4.71 6.12
CA PRO A 51 26.03 -3.66 6.34
C PRO A 51 25.32 -3.28 5.04
N ARG A 52 24.14 -2.66 5.17
CA ARG A 52 23.40 -2.15 4.02
C ARG A 52 24.12 -0.93 3.44
N ALA A 53 24.08 -0.81 2.11
CA ALA A 53 24.62 0.37 1.43
C ALA A 53 23.90 1.65 1.91
N PRO A 54 24.63 2.76 2.06
CA PRO A 54 24.02 4.05 2.38
C PRO A 54 23.06 4.46 1.26
N VAL A 55 21.88 4.95 1.65
CA VAL A 55 20.90 5.49 0.72
C VAL A 55 21.02 7.01 0.75
N ARG A 56 21.04 7.65 -0.41
CA ARG A 56 20.99 9.12 -0.49
C ARG A 56 19.67 9.60 0.09
N LEU A 57 19.74 10.48 1.08
CA LEU A 57 18.56 11.08 1.70
C LEU A 57 17.83 12.01 0.73
N TYR A 58 18.57 12.69 -0.14
CA TYR A 58 18.05 13.61 -1.12
C TYR A 58 18.30 13.10 -2.54
N ASP A 59 17.23 13.01 -3.32
CA ASP A 59 17.26 12.76 -4.75
C ASP A 59 16.65 13.99 -5.44
N PRO A 60 17.42 14.77 -6.21
CA PRO A 60 16.92 15.97 -6.90
C PRO A 60 15.94 15.64 -8.03
N THR A 61 15.90 14.40 -8.50
CA THR A 61 15.00 13.95 -9.58
C THR A 61 13.72 13.30 -9.07
N ALA A 62 13.64 13.01 -7.77
CA ALA A 62 12.44 12.44 -7.18
C ALA A 62 11.33 13.51 -7.07
N PRO A 63 10.07 13.16 -7.38
CA PRO A 63 8.94 14.04 -7.15
C PRO A 63 8.73 14.21 -5.64
N HIS A 64 9.22 15.32 -5.09
CA HIS A 64 8.96 15.71 -3.71
C HIS A 64 7.54 16.26 -3.61
N HIS A 65 6.60 15.46 -3.12
CA HIS A 65 5.31 15.98 -2.71
C HIS A 65 5.51 16.82 -1.45
N PHE A 66 5.49 18.15 -1.61
CA PHE A 66 5.43 19.06 -0.49
C PHE A 66 4.11 18.82 0.24
N LEU A 67 4.17 18.17 1.40
CA LEU A 67 3.03 18.06 2.30
C LEU A 67 2.83 19.43 2.95
N PRO A 68 1.61 20.01 2.93
CA PRO A 68 1.34 21.21 3.68
C PRO A 68 1.59 20.92 5.16
N ARG A 69 2.46 21.72 5.78
CA ARG A 69 2.71 21.66 7.22
C ARG A 69 1.42 22.07 7.92
N ALA A 70 0.82 21.16 8.67
CA ALA A 70 -0.25 21.52 9.59
C ALA A 70 0.32 22.52 10.61
N SER A 71 -0.15 23.77 10.53
CA SER A 71 0.07 24.83 11.51
C SER A 71 -0.88 24.68 12.68
#